data_AF-A0A3D4IJ84-F1
#
_entry.id   AF-A0A3D4IJ84-F1
#
_cell.length_a   1.000
_cell.length_b   1.000
_cell.length_c   1.000
_cell.angle_alpha   90.00
_cell.angle_beta   90.00
_cell.angle_gamma   90.00
#
_symmetry.space_group_name_H-M   'P 1'
#
loop_
_entity.id
_entity.type
_entity.pdbx_description
1 polymer ?
#
loop_
_entity_poly.entity_id
_entity_poly.type
_entity_poly.pdbx_seq_one_letter_code
_entity_poly.pdbx_strand_id
1 'polypeptide(L)' 'MRTVGEQLAAQFSLGLARMARTIKERMNLRDAENFTPQDLVNARTVSSVINTFFGTNQLSQFMD' A
#
# COMPACT_ATOMS: atom_id res chain seq x y z
N MET A 1 2.67 14.18 -20.14
CA MET A 1 1.85 14.21 -18.91
C MET A 1 1.71 12.79 -18.39
N ARG A 2 1.78 12.55 -17.07
CA ARG A 2 1.47 11.24 -16.49
C ARG A 2 -0.02 11.17 -16.18
N THR A 3 -0.69 10.13 -16.66
CA THR A 3 -2.11 9.88 -16.40
C THR A 3 -2.36 9.64 -14.91
N VAL A 4 -3.60 9.84 -14.46
CA VAL A 4 -4.02 9.51 -13.09
C VAL A 4 -3.72 8.04 -12.76
N GLY A 5 -3.93 7.14 -13.72
CA GLY A 5 -3.62 5.72 -13.58
C GLY A 5 -2.14 5.45 -13.30
N GLU A 6 -1.23 6.09 -14.05
CA GLU A 6 0.21 5.96 -13.82
C GLU A 6 0.66 6.52 -12.47
N GLN A 7 0.06 7.62 -12.03
CA GLN A 7 0.36 8.22 -10.73
C GLN A 7 -0.15 7.35 -9.57
N LEU A 8 -1.36 6.83 -9.68
CA LEU A 8 -1.94 5.90 -8.70
C LEU A 8 -1.12 4.60 -8.64
N ALA A 9 -0.76 4.04 -9.79
CA ALA A 9 0.04 2.82 -9.88
C ALA A 9 1.42 2.98 -9.21
N ALA A 10 2.05 4.14 -9.34
CA ALA A 10 3.31 4.44 -8.67
C ALA A 10 3.18 4.45 -7.13
N GLN A 11 2.15 5.12 -6.60
CA GLN A 11 1.89 5.15 -5.15
C GLN A 11 1.48 3.77 -4.63
N PHE A 12 0.67 3.04 -5.38
CA PHE A 12 0.25 1.68 -5.05
C PHE A 12 1.44 0.72 -4.97
N SER A 13 2.34 0.77 -5.95
CA SER A 13 3.56 -0.04 -5.98
C SER A 13 4.46 0.23 -4.77
N LEU A 14 4.60 1.51 -4.38
CA LEU A 14 5.30 1.89 -3.15
C LEU A 14 4.61 1.33 -1.89
N GLY A 15 3.28 1.37 -1.84
CA GLY A 15 2.49 0.79 -0.76
C GLY A 15 2.72 -0.72 -0.60
N LEU A 16 2.69 -1.45 -1.71
CA LEU A 16 2.97 -2.89 -1.73
C LEU A 16 4.40 -3.21 -1.31
N ALA A 17 5.38 -2.44 -1.75
CA ALA A 17 6.78 -2.63 -1.36
C ALA A 17 6.98 -2.47 0.16
N ARG A 18 6.31 -1.48 0.77
CA ARG A 18 6.31 -1.30 2.23
C ARG A 18 5.66 -2.48 2.94
N MET A 19 4.50 -2.94 2.46
CA MET A 19 3.82 -4.11 3.04
C MET A 19 4.69 -5.37 2.95
N ALA A 20 5.34 -5.62 1.81
CA ALA A 20 6.24 -6.75 1.63
C ALA A 20 7.43 -6.71 2.61
N ARG A 21 7.97 -5.52 2.89
CA ARG A 21 9.01 -5.34 3.92
C ARG A 21 8.51 -5.73 5.31
N THR A 22 7.35 -5.22 5.72
CA THR A 22 6.76 -5.54 7.04
C THR A 22 6.43 -7.02 7.18
N ILE A 23 5.97 -7.68 6.11
CA ILE A 23 5.75 -9.13 6.08
C ILE A 23 7.06 -9.87 6.36
N LYS A 24 8.14 -9.54 5.64
CA LYS A 24 9.47 -10.15 5.85
C LYS A 24 9.97 -9.94 7.28
N GLU A 25 9.83 -8.73 7.82
CA GLU A 25 10.21 -8.43 9.20
C GLU A 25 9.43 -9.29 10.20
N ARG A 26 8.11 -9.47 10.02
CA ARG A 26 7.28 -10.34 10.88
C ARG A 26 7.68 -11.81 10.79
N MET A 27 7.95 -12.30 9.59
CA MET A 27 8.37 -13.68 9.38
C MET A 27 9.71 -13.98 10.04
N ASN A 28 10.62 -13.01 10.10
CA ASN A 28 11.93 -13.17 10.73
C ASN A 28 11.89 -13.10 12.27
N LEU A 29 10.80 -12.60 12.87
CA LEU A 29 10.68 -12.37 14.32
C LEU A 29 9.98 -13.50 15.09
N ARG A 30 9.34 -14.45 14.40
CA ARG A 30 8.62 -15.56 15.05
C ARG A 30 9.15 -16.89 14.53
N ASP A 31 9.21 -17.89 15.40
CA ASP A 31 9.44 -19.27 14.97
C ASP A 31 8.36 -19.67 13.96
N ALA A 32 8.83 -20.06 12.78
CA ALA A 32 8.11 -19.99 11.50
C ALA A 32 6.96 -20.99 11.34
N GLU A 33 6.50 -21.64 12.41
CA GLU A 33 5.72 -22.87 12.24
C GLU A 33 4.26 -22.67 11.85
N ASN A 34 3.65 -21.49 12.01
CA ASN A 34 2.22 -21.31 11.69
C ASN A 34 1.79 -19.89 11.30
N PHE A 35 2.42 -19.28 10.29
CA PHE A 35 1.84 -18.06 9.70
C PHE A 35 0.74 -18.41 8.69
N THR A 36 -0.44 -17.82 8.87
CA THR A 36 -1.42 -17.73 7.79
C THR A 36 -1.19 -16.43 6.99
N PRO A 37 -1.64 -16.37 5.72
CA PRO A 37 -1.57 -15.12 4.95
C PRO A 37 -2.29 -13.95 5.64
N GLN A 38 -3.34 -14.21 6.42
CA GLN A 38 -4.08 -13.19 7.16
C GLN A 38 -3.26 -12.57 8.30
N ASP A 39 -2.31 -13.31 8.90
CA ASP A 39 -1.42 -12.79 9.94
C ASP A 39 -0.37 -11.80 9.40
N LEU A 40 -0.08 -11.93 8.11
CA LEU A 40 1.00 -11.21 7.43
C LEU A 40 0.48 -9.99 6.67
N VAL A 41 -0.66 -10.12 5.98
CA VAL A 41 -1.22 -9.06 5.13
C VAL A 41 -2.00 -8.05 5.95
N ASN A 42 -1.72 -6.75 5.75
CA ASN A 42 -2.48 -5.67 6.35
C ASN A 42 -3.19 -4.82 5.29
N ALA A 43 -4.49 -5.06 5.09
CA ALA A 43 -5.30 -4.34 4.11
C ALA A 43 -5.33 -2.82 4.34
N ARG A 44 -5.18 -2.36 5.59
CA ARG A 44 -5.16 -0.92 5.93
C ARG A 44 -4.04 -0.19 5.20
N THR A 45 -2.89 -0.85 4.97
CA THR A 45 -1.76 -0.24 4.26
C THR A 45 -2.13 0.11 2.82
N VAL A 46 -2.88 -0.77 2.14
CA VAL A 46 -3.32 -0.54 0.76
C VAL A 46 -4.45 0.50 0.72
N SER A 47 -5.45 0.38 1.59
CA SER A 47 -6.54 1.35 1.67
C SER A 47 -6.05 2.76 1.99
N SER A 48 -5.03 2.90 2.86
CA SER A 48 -4.42 4.19 3.16
C SER A 48 -3.78 4.84 1.95
N VAL A 49 -3.12 4.08 1.08
CA VAL A 49 -2.47 4.63 -0.13
C VAL A 49 -3.51 5.19 -1.10
N ILE A 50 -4.61 4.47 -1.29
CA ILE A 50 -5.72 4.93 -2.14
C ILE A 50 -6.35 6.19 -1.54
N ASN A 51 -6.66 6.17 -0.24
CA ASN A 51 -7.28 7.32 0.43
C ASN A 51 -6.38 8.56 0.43
N THR A 52 -5.07 8.40 0.65
CA THR A 52 -4.13 9.53 0.56
C THR A 52 -4.03 10.04 -0.87
N PHE A 53 -3.91 9.16 -1.87
CA PHE A 53 -3.83 9.58 -3.26
C PHE A 53 -5.03 10.45 -3.68
N PHE A 54 -6.26 10.04 -3.36
CA PHE A 54 -7.45 10.81 -3.74
C PHE A 54 -7.78 11.96 -2.75
N GLY A 55 -7.34 11.88 -1.49
CA GLY A 55 -7.60 12.89 -0.47
C GLY A 55 -6.63 14.07 -0.48
N THR A 56 -5.38 13.88 -0.93
CA THR A 56 -4.34 14.92 -0.88
C THR A 56 -3.80 15.36 -2.24
N ASN A 57 -4.14 14.67 -3.34
CA ASN A 57 -3.63 15.05 -4.65
C ASN A 57 -4.47 16.17 -5.27
N GLN A 58 -3.81 17.26 -5.73
CA GLN A 58 -4.44 18.41 -6.39
C GLN A 58 -5.29 18.01 -7.61
N LEU A 59 -4.96 16.91 -8.29
CA LEU A 59 -5.74 16.38 -9.41
C LEU A 59 -7.11 15.81 -9.00
N SER A 60 -7.33 15.50 -7.71
CA SER A 60 -8.65 15.16 -7.17
C SER A 60 -9.41 16.36 -6.61
N GLN A 61 -8.78 17.53 -6.50
CA GLN A 61 -9.37 18.75 -5.95
C GLN A 61 -9.82 19.77 -7.02
N PHE A 62 -9.69 19.46 -8.31
CA PHE A 62 -10.22 20.31 -9.39
C PHE A 62 -11.09 19.50 -10.35
N MET A 63 -12.39 19.46 -10.03
CA MET A 63 -13.48 19.21 -10.99
C MET A 63 -14.42 20.43 -11.09
N ASP A 64 -13.91 21.62 -10.77
CA ASP A 64 -14.52 22.92 -11.09
C ASP A 64 -13.55 23.74 -11.94
#